data_AF-A0A6L9SU77-F1
#
_entry.id   AF-A0A6L9SU77-F1
#
_cell.length_a   1.000
_cell.length_b   1.000
_cell.length_c   1.000
_cell.angle_alpha   90.00
_cell.angle_beta   90.00
_cell.angle_gamma   90.00
#
_symmetry.space_group_name_H-M   'P 1'
#
loop_
_entity.id
_entity.type
_entity.pdbx_description
1 polymer ?
#
loop_
_entity_poly.entity_id
_entity_poly.type
_entity_poly.pdbx_seq_one_letter_code
_entity_poly.pdbx_strand_id
1 'polypeptide(L)'
;MADANGNKARKPFWKRWWFWVLIALAVIGGQGGNAVKTSTPAASSTTASTTTQSSPAPRTQESSPAPKATPMPRAEFKTAFAAAYGSPISDVSAFSPQDPGSGHYRTEYRLGAYSDATGEHGTIGDMSIDMVEYDGGEKFRVYLTGPKDSVVGAYPALAKSMDPSLSDADIQASLNRFSAENLPVTDGLATASSATRINNDTLTTETAGAEAYIDANADE
;
A
#
# COMPACT_ATOMS: atom_id res chain seq x y z
N MET A 1 10.44 34.00 39.18
CA MET A 1 10.53 32.54 38.97
C MET A 1 10.51 32.29 37.47
N ALA A 2 11.47 31.52 36.97
CA ALA A 2 11.77 31.30 35.55
C ALA A 2 10.96 30.14 34.92
N ASP A 3 10.66 30.33 33.63
CA ASP A 3 10.54 29.42 32.46
C ASP A 3 9.85 28.04 32.52
N ALA A 4 8.96 27.79 31.53
CA ALA A 4 9.16 26.76 30.50
C ALA A 4 8.04 26.72 29.44
N ASN A 5 8.32 27.28 28.26
CA ASN A 5 7.61 27.04 27.00
C ASN A 5 7.86 25.60 26.51
N GLY A 6 6.82 24.77 26.47
CA GLY A 6 6.88 23.41 25.91
C GLY A 6 6.51 23.36 24.43
N ASN A 7 7.33 23.94 23.55
CA ASN A 7 7.14 23.81 22.11
C ASN A 7 7.62 22.40 21.66
N LYS A 8 6.70 21.44 21.55
CA LYS A 8 7.02 20.09 21.03
C LYS A 8 7.39 20.22 19.55
N ALA A 9 8.68 20.13 19.25
CA ALA A 9 9.18 20.10 17.89
C ALA A 9 8.48 18.99 17.08
N ARG A 10 7.66 19.37 16.09
CA ARG A 10 7.12 18.42 15.11
C ARG A 10 8.32 17.78 14.40
N LYS A 11 8.37 16.45 14.40
CA LYS A 11 9.38 15.72 13.62
C LYS A 11 9.22 16.13 12.14
N PRO A 12 10.29 16.53 11.44
CA PRO A 12 10.15 16.95 10.05
C PRO A 12 9.81 15.73 9.19
N PHE A 13 8.55 15.69 8.74
CA PHE A 13 7.96 14.72 7.80
C PHE A 13 8.72 14.63 6.46
N TRP A 14 9.62 15.57 6.20
CA TRP A 14 10.43 15.64 4.98
C TRP A 14 11.61 14.65 4.93
N LYS A 15 12.01 14.05 6.06
CA LYS A 15 13.22 13.18 6.11
C LYS A 15 13.05 11.81 5.44
N ARG A 16 11.83 11.44 5.04
CA ARG A 16 11.52 10.19 4.31
C ARG A 16 10.87 10.42 2.94
N TRP A 17 10.45 11.65 2.64
CA TRP A 17 9.85 12.00 1.34
C TRP A 17 10.89 12.16 0.22
N TRP A 18 12.11 12.60 0.56
CA TRP A 18 13.20 12.74 -0.43
C TRP A 18 13.65 11.42 -1.06
N PHE A 19 13.42 10.28 -0.41
CA PHE A 19 13.71 8.95 -0.96
C PHE A 19 12.79 8.64 -2.16
N TRP A 20 11.52 9.06 -2.09
CA TRP A 20 10.55 8.87 -3.18
C TRP A 20 10.85 9.75 -4.40
N VAL A 21 11.39 10.96 -4.19
CA VAL A 21 11.84 11.83 -5.28
C VAL A 21 13.00 11.21 -6.06
N LEU A 22 13.93 10.50 -5.40
CA LEU A 22 15.04 9.81 -6.07
C LEU A 22 14.56 8.62 -6.93
N ILE A 23 13.57 7.87 -6.45
CA ILE A 23 12.95 6.78 -7.22
C ILE A 23 12.23 7.34 -8.45
N ALA A 24 11.45 8.41 -8.30
CA ALA A 24 10.79 9.07 -9.42
C ALA A 24 11.80 9.58 -10.48
N LEU A 25 12.94 10.12 -10.06
CA LEU A 25 13.99 10.59 -10.99
C LEU A 25 14.68 9.43 -11.73
N ALA A 26 14.87 8.28 -11.08
CA ALA A 26 15.50 7.11 -11.68
C ALA A 26 14.63 6.46 -12.78
N VAL A 27 13.30 6.51 -12.65
CA VAL A 27 12.37 5.95 -13.66
C VAL A 27 12.26 6.85 -14.89
N ILE A 28 12.45 8.16 -14.77
CA ILE A 28 12.42 9.11 -15.90
C ILE A 28 13.74 9.10 -16.70
N GLY A 29 14.86 8.69 -16.10
CA GLY A 29 16.19 8.69 -16.73
C GLY A 29 16.45 7.60 -17.78
N GLY A 30 15.47 6.72 -18.04
CA GLY A 30 15.65 5.55 -18.90
C GLY A 30 15.01 5.67 -20.29
N GLN A 31 15.40 6.65 -21.11
CA GLN A 31 15.22 6.57 -22.58
C GLN A 31 16.09 7.61 -23.31
N GLY A 32 17.17 7.16 -23.95
CA GLY A 32 18.06 8.04 -24.70
C GLY A 32 19.30 7.36 -25.29
N GLY A 33 19.13 6.28 -26.03
CA GLY A 33 20.21 5.65 -26.81
C GLY A 33 19.75 5.35 -28.24
N ASN A 34 19.87 6.34 -29.14
CA ASN A 34 19.58 6.19 -30.56
C ASN A 34 20.80 5.63 -31.32
N ALA A 35 20.51 4.76 -32.28
CA ALA A 35 21.40 3.91 -33.05
C ALA A 35 22.29 4.64 -34.08
N VAL A 36 23.46 4.05 -34.40
CA VAL A 36 24.20 4.27 -35.66
C VAL A 36 24.92 2.98 -36.12
N LYS A 37 24.47 2.48 -37.29
CA LYS A 37 25.16 1.97 -38.51
C LYS A 37 26.34 0.98 -38.38
N THR A 38 26.65 0.03 -39.28
CA THR A 38 26.09 -0.56 -40.52
C THR A 38 27.17 -1.56 -41.05
N SER A 39 26.74 -2.66 -41.70
CA SER A 39 27.44 -3.51 -42.72
C SER A 39 28.58 -4.51 -42.40
N THR A 40 28.28 -5.79 -42.66
CA THR A 40 29.12 -6.94 -43.11
C THR A 40 29.66 -6.69 -44.55
N PRO A 41 30.61 -7.45 -45.19
CA PRO A 41 31.04 -8.84 -44.93
C PRO A 41 32.52 -9.26 -45.21
N ALA A 42 32.81 -10.56 -44.91
CA ALA A 42 33.63 -11.53 -45.67
C ALA A 42 35.02 -12.02 -45.15
N ALA A 43 35.17 -13.35 -45.28
CA ALA A 43 36.38 -14.18 -45.54
C ALA A 43 37.16 -14.88 -44.38
N SER A 44 36.87 -16.19 -44.27
CA SER A 44 37.77 -17.37 -44.36
C SER A 44 38.92 -17.67 -43.36
N SER A 45 38.77 -18.87 -42.76
CA SER A 45 39.76 -19.95 -42.47
C SER A 45 40.92 -19.73 -41.48
N THR A 46 40.92 -20.50 -40.38
CA THR A 46 41.77 -21.71 -40.19
C THR A 46 41.78 -22.18 -38.73
N THR A 47 41.55 -23.48 -38.58
CA THR A 47 41.82 -24.47 -37.52
C THR A 47 42.72 -24.09 -36.33
N ALA A 48 42.22 -24.32 -35.11
CA ALA A 48 42.99 -24.93 -34.01
C ALA A 48 42.04 -25.57 -32.99
N SER A 49 42.15 -26.90 -32.83
CA SER A 49 41.51 -27.66 -31.77
C SER A 49 42.40 -27.67 -30.53
N THR A 50 41.87 -27.31 -29.36
CA THR A 50 42.45 -27.72 -28.07
C THR A 50 41.34 -27.84 -27.01
N THR A 51 41.48 -28.90 -26.23
CA THR A 51 40.51 -29.59 -25.36
C THR A 51 40.20 -28.86 -24.05
N THR A 52 39.01 -29.18 -23.51
CA THR A 52 38.59 -29.15 -22.08
C THR A 52 38.04 -27.81 -21.54
N GLN A 53 36.74 -27.77 -21.23
CA GLN A 53 36.21 -27.61 -19.85
C GLN A 53 34.68 -27.47 -19.88
N SER A 54 33.99 -28.40 -19.24
CA SER A 54 32.54 -28.38 -19.01
C SER A 54 32.17 -27.33 -17.94
N SER A 55 31.24 -26.43 -18.23
CA SER A 55 30.41 -25.74 -17.22
C SER A 55 29.29 -24.90 -17.85
N PRO A 56 28.17 -24.66 -17.14
CA PRO A 56 26.84 -24.90 -17.67
C PRO A 56 26.08 -23.63 -18.08
N ALA A 57 24.97 -23.88 -18.77
CA ALA A 57 23.93 -22.94 -19.17
C ALA A 57 23.54 -21.94 -18.05
N PRO A 58 23.14 -20.70 -18.41
CA PRO A 58 22.69 -19.72 -17.43
C PRO A 58 21.47 -20.26 -16.69
N ARG A 59 21.59 -20.35 -15.36
CA ARG A 59 20.51 -20.69 -14.45
C ARG A 59 19.38 -19.68 -14.61
N THR A 60 18.19 -20.22 -14.82
CA THR A 60 16.92 -19.67 -14.41
C THR A 60 17.09 -18.95 -13.07
N GLN A 61 16.85 -17.63 -13.06
CA GLN A 61 16.66 -16.90 -11.82
C GLN A 61 15.41 -17.47 -11.15
N GLU A 62 15.69 -18.24 -10.11
CA GLU A 62 14.76 -18.76 -9.14
C GLU A 62 14.03 -17.58 -8.51
N SER A 63 12.78 -17.38 -8.94
CA SER A 63 11.82 -16.51 -8.27
C SER A 63 11.74 -16.95 -6.81
N SER A 64 12.23 -16.08 -5.93
CA SER A 64 12.05 -16.21 -4.48
C SER A 64 10.57 -16.47 -4.19
N PRO A 65 10.22 -17.48 -3.38
CA PRO A 65 8.83 -17.74 -3.07
C PRO A 65 8.25 -16.50 -2.38
N ALA A 66 7.21 -15.93 -2.96
CA ALA A 66 6.39 -14.93 -2.31
C ALA A 66 6.01 -15.46 -0.92
N PRO A 67 6.17 -14.66 0.15
CA PRO A 67 5.81 -15.11 1.50
C PRO A 67 4.34 -15.52 1.47
N LYS A 68 4.07 -16.74 1.96
CA LYS A 68 2.70 -17.18 2.24
C LYS A 68 2.05 -16.14 3.14
N ALA A 69 0.89 -15.68 2.73
CA ALA A 69 0.26 -14.53 3.30
C ALA A 69 -0.35 -14.91 4.67
N THR A 70 0.02 -14.20 5.74
CA THR A 70 -0.47 -14.44 7.10
C THR A 70 -1.93 -13.98 7.24
N PRO A 71 -2.80 -14.69 7.98
CA PRO A 71 -4.09 -14.16 8.45
C PRO A 71 -4.01 -12.70 8.88
N MET A 72 -5.07 -11.91 8.73
CA MET A 72 -5.02 -10.46 8.94
C MET A 72 -6.03 -9.98 10.00
N PRO A 73 -5.86 -10.33 11.30
CA PRO A 73 -6.92 -10.20 12.30
C PRO A 73 -6.69 -8.97 13.21
N ARG A 74 -6.66 -7.75 12.67
CA ARG A 74 -6.35 -6.46 13.37
C ARG A 74 -4.98 -6.30 14.04
N ALA A 75 -4.54 -7.23 14.89
CA ALA A 75 -3.25 -7.12 15.60
C ALA A 75 -2.07 -7.14 14.62
N GLU A 76 -2.15 -8.00 13.61
CA GLU A 76 -1.17 -8.08 12.53
C GLU A 76 -1.21 -6.84 11.65
N PHE A 77 -2.41 -6.38 11.28
CA PHE A 77 -2.60 -5.13 10.55
C PHE A 77 -1.96 -3.95 11.30
N LYS A 78 -2.26 -3.78 12.60
CA LYS A 78 -1.69 -2.72 13.45
C LYS A 78 -0.16 -2.76 13.46
N THR A 79 0.41 -3.97 13.52
CA THR A 79 1.86 -4.18 13.52
C THR A 79 2.48 -3.83 12.15
N ALA A 80 1.91 -4.35 11.06
CA ALA A 80 2.34 -4.08 9.70
C ALA A 80 2.24 -2.59 9.36
N PHE A 81 1.12 -1.97 9.72
CA PHE A 81 0.87 -0.55 9.51
C PHE A 81 1.86 0.32 10.29
N ALA A 82 2.09 0.02 11.57
CA ALA A 82 3.07 0.75 12.36
C ALA A 82 4.49 0.64 11.78
N ALA A 83 4.86 -0.54 11.26
CA ALA A 83 6.15 -0.76 10.62
C ALA A 83 6.28 0.02 9.29
N ALA A 84 5.25 -0.01 8.45
CA ALA A 84 5.23 0.65 7.15
C ALA A 84 5.11 2.18 7.25
N TYR A 85 4.22 2.68 8.13
CA TYR A 85 3.95 4.10 8.31
C TYR A 85 4.97 4.78 9.25
N GLY A 86 5.52 4.04 10.21
CA GLY A 86 6.49 4.53 11.18
C GLY A 86 5.88 5.21 12.41
N SER A 87 4.57 5.13 12.60
CA SER A 87 3.85 5.51 13.83
C SER A 87 2.76 4.48 14.13
N PRO A 88 2.63 4.02 15.38
CA PRO A 88 1.54 3.12 15.76
C PRO A 88 0.19 3.83 15.76
N ILE A 89 -0.88 3.05 15.66
CA ILE A 89 -2.25 3.51 15.91
C ILE A 89 -2.42 3.72 17.42
N SER A 90 -2.93 4.89 17.82
CA SER A 90 -3.19 5.26 19.22
C SER A 90 -4.69 5.35 19.53
N ASP A 91 -5.02 5.59 20.80
CA ASP A 91 -6.39 5.80 21.30
C ASP A 91 -7.39 4.74 20.84
N VAL A 92 -6.95 3.48 20.83
CA VAL A 92 -7.74 2.37 20.27
C VAL A 92 -8.91 2.04 21.19
N SER A 93 -10.12 2.07 20.64
CA SER A 93 -11.35 1.69 21.34
C SER A 93 -12.24 0.81 20.47
N ALA A 94 -12.81 -0.24 21.06
CA ALA A 94 -13.77 -1.09 20.37
C ALA A 94 -15.11 -0.37 20.16
N PHE A 95 -15.77 -0.67 19.05
CA PHE A 95 -17.14 -0.25 18.78
C PHE A 95 -17.95 -1.38 18.13
N SER A 96 -19.28 -1.27 18.18
CA SER A 96 -20.18 -2.18 17.46
C SER A 96 -20.61 -1.52 16.15
N PRO A 97 -20.26 -2.08 14.97
CA PRO A 97 -20.76 -1.62 13.68
C PRO A 97 -22.30 -1.61 13.58
N GLN A 98 -22.97 -2.48 14.35
CA GLN A 98 -24.44 -2.53 14.40
C GLN A 98 -25.08 -1.46 15.29
N ASP A 99 -24.30 -0.72 16.08
CA ASP A 99 -24.81 0.33 16.96
C ASP A 99 -24.78 1.71 16.27
N PRO A 100 -25.94 2.29 15.91
CA PRO A 100 -26.00 3.63 15.31
C PRO A 100 -25.51 4.74 16.24
N GLY A 101 -25.46 4.49 17.55
CA GLY A 101 -24.96 5.41 18.57
C GLY A 101 -23.46 5.34 18.79
N SER A 102 -22.74 4.43 18.13
CA SER A 102 -21.30 4.20 18.36
C SER A 102 -20.39 5.37 17.97
N GLY A 103 -20.89 6.31 17.15
CA GLY A 103 -20.07 7.38 16.57
C GLY A 103 -19.26 6.95 15.33
N HIS A 104 -19.16 5.63 15.07
CA HIS A 104 -18.43 5.03 13.93
C HIS A 104 -19.37 4.29 12.96
N TYR A 105 -20.67 4.47 13.13
CA TYR A 105 -21.68 3.78 12.33
C TYR A 105 -21.66 4.21 10.86
N ARG A 106 -21.72 3.23 9.96
CA ARG A 106 -21.87 3.43 8.51
C ARG A 106 -23.14 2.76 8.01
N THR A 107 -23.76 3.33 6.98
CA THR A 107 -25.04 2.83 6.44
C THR A 107 -24.95 1.38 5.95
N GLU A 108 -23.81 0.99 5.39
CA GLU A 108 -23.57 -0.38 4.92
C GLU A 108 -23.54 -1.43 6.03
N TYR A 109 -23.30 -1.04 7.28
CA TYR A 109 -23.33 -1.97 8.39
C TYR A 109 -24.73 -2.54 8.62
N ARG A 110 -25.78 -2.02 7.99
CA ARG A 110 -27.13 -2.63 8.00
C ARG A 110 -27.22 -3.96 7.24
N LEU A 111 -26.24 -4.23 6.38
CA LEU A 111 -26.26 -5.43 5.55
C LEU A 111 -25.98 -6.68 6.40
N GLY A 112 -26.58 -7.81 6.01
CA GLY A 112 -26.49 -9.06 6.78
C GLY A 112 -25.07 -9.54 7.05
N ALA A 113 -24.14 -9.29 6.14
CA ALA A 113 -22.72 -9.62 6.30
C ALA A 113 -22.06 -8.93 7.51
N TYR A 114 -22.62 -7.82 7.99
CA TYR A 114 -22.11 -7.12 9.17
C TYR A 114 -22.82 -7.50 10.47
N SER A 115 -23.78 -8.44 10.44
CA SER A 115 -24.66 -8.72 11.58
C SER A 115 -23.93 -9.14 12.87
N ASP A 116 -22.74 -9.74 12.73
CA ASP A 116 -21.83 -10.14 13.80
C ASP A 116 -20.49 -9.38 13.77
N ALA A 117 -20.41 -8.29 13.00
CA ALA A 117 -19.18 -7.54 12.81
C ALA A 117 -18.68 -6.91 14.11
N THR A 118 -17.36 -6.79 14.21
CA THR A 118 -16.69 -6.09 15.32
C THR A 118 -15.76 -5.02 14.79
N GLY A 119 -15.69 -3.88 15.49
CA GLY A 119 -14.89 -2.74 15.07
C GLY A 119 -13.90 -2.30 16.15
N GLU A 120 -12.75 -1.80 15.72
CA GLU A 120 -11.87 -0.94 16.52
C GLU A 120 -11.68 0.39 15.81
N HIS A 121 -11.86 1.49 16.54
CA HIS A 121 -11.47 2.83 16.13
C HIS A 121 -10.11 3.16 16.73
N GLY A 122 -9.30 3.97 16.04
CA GLY A 122 -8.07 4.55 16.57
C GLY A 122 -7.65 5.82 15.85
N THR A 123 -6.53 6.39 16.29
CA THR A 123 -5.98 7.66 15.80
C THR A 123 -4.58 7.50 15.23
N ILE A 124 -4.28 8.25 14.17
CA ILE A 124 -2.96 8.34 13.55
C ILE A 124 -2.68 9.81 13.20
N GLY A 125 -2.06 10.55 14.13
CA GLY A 125 -1.82 11.98 13.94
C GLY A 125 -3.14 12.76 13.88
N ASP A 126 -3.47 13.34 12.72
CA ASP A 126 -4.73 14.04 12.45
C ASP A 126 -5.75 13.20 11.68
N MET A 127 -5.48 11.89 11.51
CA MET A 127 -6.39 10.94 10.87
C MET A 127 -7.06 10.03 11.91
N SER A 128 -8.26 9.60 11.54
CA SER A 128 -9.04 8.52 12.17
C SER A 128 -8.85 7.24 11.37
N ILE A 129 -8.82 6.09 12.04
CA ILE A 129 -8.82 4.78 11.40
C ILE A 129 -9.82 3.85 12.07
N ASP A 130 -10.73 3.28 11.28
CA ASP A 130 -11.68 2.26 11.74
C ASP A 130 -11.34 0.92 11.09
N MET A 131 -11.14 -0.11 11.89
CA MET A 131 -10.79 -1.47 11.48
C MET A 131 -11.95 -2.41 11.81
N VAL A 132 -12.55 -3.03 10.80
CA VAL A 132 -13.78 -3.81 10.93
C VAL A 132 -13.59 -5.22 10.40
N GLU A 133 -13.81 -6.20 11.27
CA GLU A 133 -13.94 -7.61 10.92
C GLU A 133 -15.43 -7.92 10.75
N TYR A 134 -15.80 -8.56 9.66
CA TYR A 134 -17.19 -8.90 9.34
C TYR A 134 -17.27 -10.22 8.58
N ASP A 135 -18.49 -10.69 8.30
CA ASP A 135 -18.76 -11.98 7.62
C ASP A 135 -18.13 -13.15 8.38
N GLY A 136 -18.44 -13.28 9.68
CA GLY A 136 -17.83 -14.30 10.54
C GLY A 136 -16.33 -14.10 10.81
N GLY A 137 -15.77 -12.94 10.44
CA GLY A 137 -14.33 -12.65 10.53
C GLY A 137 -13.54 -13.03 9.29
N GLU A 138 -14.19 -13.52 8.22
CA GLU A 138 -13.52 -13.86 6.95
C GLU A 138 -13.15 -12.62 6.14
N LYS A 139 -13.75 -11.47 6.46
CA LYS A 139 -13.50 -10.20 5.77
C LYS A 139 -12.98 -9.15 6.73
N PHE A 140 -12.02 -8.38 6.24
CA PHE A 140 -11.41 -7.29 6.99
C PHE A 140 -11.44 -6.02 6.16
N ARG A 141 -12.05 -4.97 6.72
CA ARG A 141 -12.14 -3.66 6.10
C ARG A 141 -11.54 -2.59 6.98
N VAL A 142 -10.77 -1.71 6.37
CA VAL A 142 -10.19 -0.55 7.07
C VAL A 142 -10.61 0.73 6.39
N TYR A 143 -11.08 1.69 7.18
CA TYR A 143 -11.36 3.07 6.77
C TYR A 143 -10.31 3.99 7.37
N LEU A 144 -9.73 4.87 6.57
CA LEU A 144 -8.79 5.89 6.99
C LEU A 144 -9.29 7.26 6.51
N THR A 145 -9.61 8.13 7.45
CA THR A 145 -10.24 9.43 7.17
C THR A 145 -9.46 10.56 7.82
N GLY A 146 -9.30 11.67 7.12
CA GLY A 146 -8.60 12.84 7.65
C GLY A 146 -8.25 13.86 6.57
N PRO A 147 -7.33 14.80 6.84
CA PRO A 147 -6.86 15.74 5.83
C PRO A 147 -6.31 15.01 4.60
N LYS A 148 -6.62 15.52 3.41
CA LYS A 148 -6.30 14.86 2.13
C LYS A 148 -4.82 14.47 2.02
N ASP A 149 -3.92 15.39 2.36
CA ASP A 149 -2.48 15.15 2.28
C ASP A 149 -2.00 14.07 3.27
N SER A 150 -2.60 14.01 4.47
CA SER A 150 -2.30 12.98 5.47
C SER A 150 -2.76 11.61 4.98
N VAL A 151 -3.98 11.50 4.46
CA VAL A 151 -4.53 10.24 3.93
C VAL A 151 -3.72 9.75 2.74
N VAL A 152 -3.39 10.62 1.78
CA VAL A 152 -2.52 10.29 0.64
C VAL A 152 -1.14 9.84 1.10
N GLY A 153 -0.57 10.49 2.11
CA GLY A 153 0.73 10.12 2.67
C GLY A 153 0.73 8.75 3.39
N ALA A 154 -0.40 8.35 3.96
CA ALA A 154 -0.55 7.09 4.67
C ALA A 154 -1.05 5.93 3.78
N TYR A 155 -1.66 6.24 2.64
CA TYR A 155 -2.27 5.25 1.74
C TYR A 155 -1.33 4.11 1.32
N PRO A 156 -0.04 4.33 1.00
CA PRO A 156 0.86 3.22 0.68
C PRO A 156 1.08 2.25 1.86
N ALA A 157 1.17 2.78 3.08
CA ALA A 157 1.32 1.96 4.28
C ALA A 157 0.03 1.19 4.58
N LEU A 158 -1.14 1.83 4.41
CA LEU A 158 -2.44 1.19 4.51
C LEU A 158 -2.55 0.03 3.52
N ALA A 159 -2.31 0.30 2.24
CA ALA A 159 -2.39 -0.69 1.16
C ALA A 159 -1.47 -1.90 1.40
N LYS A 160 -0.19 -1.67 1.74
CA LYS A 160 0.76 -2.77 2.01
C LYS A 160 0.46 -3.55 3.27
N SER A 161 -0.24 -2.95 4.24
CA SER A 161 -0.66 -3.64 5.46
C SER A 161 -1.88 -4.52 5.22
N MET A 162 -2.72 -4.13 4.25
CA MET A 162 -3.87 -4.92 3.79
C MET A 162 -3.46 -6.00 2.78
N ASP A 163 -2.49 -5.71 1.92
CA ASP A 163 -2.01 -6.67 0.95
C ASP A 163 -0.51 -6.44 0.68
N PRO A 164 0.36 -7.23 1.33
CA PRO A 164 1.80 -7.13 1.14
C PRO A 164 2.26 -7.43 -0.29
N SER A 165 1.43 -8.09 -1.11
CA SER A 165 1.76 -8.46 -2.49
C SER A 165 1.67 -7.29 -3.47
N LEU A 166 0.91 -6.23 -3.12
CA LEU A 166 0.74 -5.05 -3.95
C LEU A 166 2.10 -4.45 -4.34
N SER A 167 2.26 -4.14 -5.62
CA SER A 167 3.46 -3.48 -6.12
C SER A 167 3.41 -1.97 -5.83
N ASP A 168 4.58 -1.35 -5.65
CA ASP A 168 4.66 0.11 -5.45
C ASP A 168 4.13 0.87 -6.68
N ALA A 169 4.28 0.29 -7.88
CA ALA A 169 3.77 0.85 -9.12
C ALA A 169 2.24 0.89 -9.16
N ASP A 170 1.57 -0.17 -8.71
CA ASP A 170 0.11 -0.23 -8.68
C ASP A 170 -0.48 0.75 -7.64
N ILE A 171 0.15 0.83 -6.46
CA ILE A 171 -0.23 1.81 -5.44
C ILE A 171 -0.07 3.24 -5.98
N GLN A 172 1.05 3.53 -6.63
CA GLN A 172 1.29 4.86 -7.21
C GLN A 172 0.34 5.18 -8.35
N ALA A 173 -0.07 4.18 -9.16
CA ALA A 173 -1.07 4.36 -10.20
C ALA A 173 -2.42 4.79 -9.61
N SER A 174 -2.85 4.18 -8.49
CA SER A 174 -4.06 4.58 -7.77
C SER A 174 -3.97 6.04 -7.26
N LEU A 175 -2.85 6.40 -6.62
CA LEU A 175 -2.62 7.78 -6.12
C LEU A 175 -2.57 8.82 -7.25
N ASN A 176 -1.99 8.48 -8.39
CA ASN A 176 -1.92 9.36 -9.55
C ASN A 176 -3.31 9.64 -10.12
N ARG A 177 -4.17 8.62 -10.24
CA ARG A 177 -5.57 8.79 -10.67
C ARG A 177 -6.33 9.70 -9.72
N PHE A 178 -6.21 9.47 -8.41
CA PHE A 178 -6.86 10.29 -7.40
C PHE A 178 -6.44 11.77 -7.44
N SER A 179 -5.17 12.01 -7.76
CA SER A 179 -4.61 13.35 -7.89
C SER A 179 -5.05 14.05 -9.19
N ALA A 180 -5.19 13.30 -10.28
CA ALA A 180 -5.44 13.85 -11.62
C ALA A 180 -6.92 14.13 -11.89
N GLU A 181 -7.82 13.27 -11.41
CA GLU A 181 -9.20 13.23 -11.90
C GLU A 181 -10.18 14.02 -11.03
N ASN A 182 -9.79 14.35 -9.79
CA ASN A 182 -10.69 14.91 -8.76
C ASN A 182 -12.01 14.12 -8.64
N LEU A 183 -11.93 12.83 -8.94
CA LEU A 183 -13.00 11.84 -8.83
C LEU A 183 -12.55 10.77 -7.84
N PRO A 184 -13.51 10.07 -7.19
CA PRO A 184 -13.19 8.88 -6.43
C PRO A 184 -12.47 7.85 -7.32
N VAL A 185 -11.38 7.27 -6.81
CA VAL A 185 -10.77 6.09 -7.41
C VAL A 185 -11.38 4.88 -6.74
N THR A 186 -12.16 4.10 -7.48
CA THR A 186 -12.75 2.85 -7.02
C THR A 186 -12.04 1.66 -7.66
N ASP A 187 -11.87 0.58 -6.92
CA ASP A 187 -11.22 -0.67 -7.35
C ASP A 187 -9.79 -0.46 -7.91
N GLY A 188 -9.12 0.61 -7.48
CA GLY A 188 -7.79 0.99 -7.97
C GLY A 188 -6.73 -0.04 -7.59
N LEU A 189 -6.83 -0.60 -6.38
CA LEU A 189 -5.99 -1.69 -5.89
C LEU A 189 -6.63 -3.05 -6.16
N ALA A 190 -7.96 -3.19 -6.05
CA ALA A 190 -8.66 -4.46 -6.27
C ALA A 190 -8.46 -5.01 -7.69
N THR A 191 -8.29 -4.13 -8.69
CA THR A 191 -7.99 -4.51 -10.08
C THR A 191 -6.50 -4.53 -10.41
N ALA A 192 -5.63 -4.25 -9.43
CA ALA A 192 -4.20 -4.28 -9.64
C ALA A 192 -3.72 -5.72 -9.89
N SER A 193 -2.82 -5.88 -10.87
CA SER A 193 -2.28 -7.20 -11.22
C SER A 193 -1.48 -7.86 -10.09
N SER A 194 -1.03 -7.06 -9.12
CA SER A 194 -0.28 -7.53 -7.96
C SER A 194 -1.14 -7.82 -6.74
N ALA A 195 -2.44 -7.48 -6.73
CA ALA A 195 -3.30 -7.75 -5.59
C ALA A 195 -3.65 -9.23 -5.50
N THR A 196 -3.58 -9.79 -4.29
CA THR A 196 -4.03 -11.16 -3.98
C THR A 196 -5.15 -11.19 -2.95
N ARG A 197 -5.34 -10.11 -2.18
CA ARG A 197 -6.28 -10.09 -1.05
C ARG A 197 -7.40 -9.08 -1.18
N ILE A 198 -7.17 -7.99 -1.90
CA ILE A 198 -8.10 -6.86 -1.96
C ILE A 198 -9.34 -7.24 -2.76
N ASN A 199 -10.52 -7.13 -2.15
CA ASN A 199 -11.81 -7.37 -2.79
C ASN A 199 -12.38 -6.10 -3.42
N ASN A 200 -12.17 -4.96 -2.74
CA ASN A 200 -12.69 -3.66 -3.11
C ASN A 200 -11.85 -2.58 -2.40
N ASP A 201 -11.65 -1.45 -3.05
CA ASP A 201 -11.06 -0.27 -2.43
C ASP A 201 -11.66 1.01 -2.99
N THR A 202 -11.63 2.08 -2.20
CA THR A 202 -11.91 3.41 -2.71
C THR A 202 -11.00 4.44 -2.05
N LEU A 203 -10.52 5.40 -2.83
CA LEU A 203 -9.87 6.62 -2.36
C LEU A 203 -10.68 7.81 -2.89
N THR A 204 -11.27 8.58 -1.99
CA THR A 204 -12.22 9.66 -2.32
C THR A 204 -11.94 10.94 -1.55
N THR A 205 -12.34 12.07 -2.11
CA THR A 205 -12.35 13.36 -1.39
C THR A 205 -13.66 13.53 -0.65
N GLU A 206 -13.59 14.06 0.56
CA GLU A 206 -14.74 14.49 1.34
C GLU A 206 -14.70 16.00 1.55
N THR A 207 -15.81 16.59 1.98
CA THR A 207 -15.94 18.04 2.23
C THR A 207 -14.85 18.58 3.16
N ALA A 208 -14.37 17.77 4.11
CA ALA A 208 -13.36 18.14 5.10
C ALA A 208 -11.98 17.48 4.88
N GLY A 209 -11.78 16.72 3.80
CA GLY A 209 -10.54 15.99 3.60
C GLY A 209 -10.63 14.87 2.56
N ALA A 210 -10.17 13.68 2.94
CA ALA A 210 -10.27 12.47 2.13
C ALA A 210 -10.59 11.26 3.01
N GLU A 211 -11.13 10.24 2.37
CA GLU A 211 -11.31 8.92 2.94
C GLU A 211 -10.69 7.88 2.00
N ALA A 212 -9.95 6.94 2.57
CA ALA A 212 -9.59 5.70 1.93
C ALA A 212 -10.31 4.56 2.65
N TYR A 213 -10.93 3.64 1.93
CA TYR A 213 -11.26 2.34 2.48
C TYR A 213 -10.70 1.22 1.62
N ILE A 214 -10.28 0.14 2.28
CA ILE A 214 -9.78 -1.07 1.65
C ILE A 214 -10.47 -2.26 2.31
N ASP A 215 -11.07 -3.12 1.49
CA ASP A 215 -11.70 -4.37 1.87
C ASP A 215 -10.86 -5.55 1.38
N ALA A 216 -10.57 -6.50 2.26
CA ALA A 216 -9.74 -7.66 1.93
C ALA A 216 -10.26 -8.94 2.60
N ASN A 217 -9.83 -10.08 2.08
CA ASN A 217 -9.97 -11.35 2.79
C ASN A 217 -9.07 -11.37 4.03
N ALA A 218 -9.62 -11.83 5.16
CA ALA A 218 -8.88 -11.94 6.40
C ALA A 218 -7.90 -13.12 6.39
N ASP A 219 -8.24 -14.22 5.70
CA ASP A 219 -7.38 -15.39 5.54
C ASP A 219 -7.14 -15.68 4.05
N GLU A 220 -5.96 -16.19 3.71
CA GLU A 220 -5.66 -16.83 2.41
C GLU A 220 -5.08 -18.23 2.63
#